data_AF-A0A855QGH9-F1
#
_entry.id   AF-A0A855QGH9-F1
#
_cell.length_a   1.000
_cell.length_b   1.000
_cell.length_c   1.000
_cell.angle_alpha   90.00
_cell.angle_beta   90.00
_cell.angle_gamma   90.00
#
_symmetry.space_group_name_H-M   'P 1'
#
loop_
_entity.id
_entity.type
_entity.pdbx_description
1 polymer ?
#
loop_
_entity_poly.entity_id
_entity_poly.type
_entity_poly.pdbx_seq_one_letter_code
_entity_poly.pdbx_strand_id
1 'polypeptide(L)'
;MLSTFMPFTLFAFVASITPGPTNILVLSHSARYGFKAALPIILGACLGAAGLVLLVGSGVGESWVHVPKVQTAMQWIGVAWLNYLAWQIFSAAAQTIDVDASQKPLGLIGAASLQLINPKTWMMALAVVSVFAGNGEERQSQVVYLSLIFFLISLPCLGTWALLGVGSAQVFRSAKATQRFNRSMAVLLLGATWLGVVV
;
A
#
# COMPACT_ATOMS: atom_id res chain seq x y z
N MET A 1 -14.80 -23.16 -6.66
CA MET A 1 -13.96 -22.10 -7.26
C MET A 1 -14.77 -20.91 -7.77
N LEU A 2 -15.78 -21.09 -8.65
CA LEU A 2 -16.60 -19.97 -9.15
C LEU A 2 -17.47 -19.28 -8.08
N SER A 3 -17.93 -20.02 -7.07
CA SER A 3 -18.82 -19.50 -6.02
C SER A 3 -18.19 -18.41 -5.14
N THR A 4 -16.87 -18.43 -4.96
CA THR A 4 -16.14 -17.44 -4.15
C THR A 4 -15.42 -16.38 -4.97
N PHE A 5 -15.41 -16.50 -6.30
CA PHE A 5 -14.68 -15.58 -7.19
C PHE A 5 -15.20 -14.14 -7.11
N MET A 6 -16.52 -13.95 -7.18
CA MET A 6 -17.12 -12.63 -7.13
C MET A 6 -17.00 -11.97 -5.74
N PRO A 7 -17.30 -12.67 -4.62
CA PRO A 7 -17.01 -12.16 -3.28
C PRO A 7 -15.54 -11.78 -3.08
N PHE A 8 -14.61 -12.61 -3.57
CA PHE A 8 -13.19 -12.33 -3.45
C PHE A 8 -12.75 -11.11 -4.27
N THR A 9 -13.23 -10.98 -5.51
CA THR A 9 -12.93 -9.85 -6.39
C THR A 9 -13.40 -8.53 -5.77
N LEU A 10 -14.61 -8.52 -5.22
CA LEU A 10 -15.16 -7.38 -4.48
C LEU A 10 -14.33 -7.04 -3.24
N PHE A 11 -13.97 -8.05 -2.44
CA PHE A 11 -13.09 -7.87 -1.29
C PHE A 11 -11.75 -7.26 -1.69
N ALA A 12 -11.08 -7.84 -2.69
CA ALA A 12 -9.78 -7.38 -3.17
C ALA A 12 -9.86 -5.95 -3.71
N PHE A 13 -10.93 -5.60 -4.42
CA PHE A 13 -11.17 -4.24 -4.90
C PHE A 13 -11.31 -3.26 -3.73
N VAL A 14 -12.24 -3.53 -2.80
CA VAL A 14 -12.48 -2.66 -1.64
C VAL A 14 -11.20 -2.52 -0.79
N ALA A 15 -10.51 -3.61 -0.50
CA ALA A 15 -9.26 -3.59 0.28
C ALA A 15 -8.19 -2.72 -0.38
N SER A 16 -8.07 -2.78 -1.72
CA SER A 16 -7.06 -2.07 -2.50
C SER A 16 -7.39 -0.59 -2.71
N ILE A 17 -8.64 -0.27 -3.08
CA ILE A 17 -9.06 1.10 -3.40
C ILE A 17 -9.22 1.96 -2.14
N THR A 18 -9.54 1.35 -0.99
CA THR A 18 -9.75 2.08 0.27
C THR A 18 -8.49 2.85 0.66
N PRO A 19 -8.60 4.13 1.07
CA PRO A 19 -7.46 4.93 1.48
C PRO A 19 -6.59 4.23 2.54
N GLY A 20 -5.28 4.42 2.44
CA GLY A 20 -4.32 3.81 3.34
C GLY A 20 -2.91 4.30 3.04
N PRO A 21 -1.90 3.85 3.81
CA PRO A 21 -0.56 4.40 3.71
C PRO A 21 0.05 4.31 2.30
N THR A 22 -0.04 3.15 1.66
CA THR A 22 0.42 2.94 0.27
C THR A 22 -0.32 3.83 -0.73
N ASN A 23 -1.64 3.98 -0.58
CA ASN A 23 -2.48 4.78 -1.49
C ASN A 23 -2.14 6.28 -1.41
N ILE A 24 -1.95 6.80 -0.18
CA ILE A 24 -1.54 8.19 0.05
C ILE A 24 -0.13 8.42 -0.50
N LEU A 25 0.78 7.46 -0.32
CA LEU A 25 2.12 7.52 -0.87
C LEU A 25 2.09 7.59 -2.40
N VAL A 26 1.33 6.71 -3.06
CA VAL A 26 1.21 6.70 -4.51
C VAL A 26 0.62 8.01 -5.04
N LEU A 27 -0.44 8.52 -4.39
CA LEU A 27 -1.05 9.80 -4.76
C LEU A 27 -0.10 10.98 -4.56
N SER A 28 0.60 11.05 -3.44
CA SER A 28 1.56 12.14 -3.18
C SER A 28 2.76 12.06 -4.13
N HIS A 29 3.25 10.86 -4.42
CA HIS A 29 4.38 10.63 -5.30
C HIS A 29 4.02 10.96 -6.75
N SER A 30 2.83 10.56 -7.23
CA SER A 30 2.39 10.87 -8.58
C SER A 30 2.03 12.34 -8.76
N ALA A 31 1.54 13.01 -7.71
CA ALA A 31 1.34 14.46 -7.72
C ALA A 31 2.66 15.22 -7.91
N ARG A 32 3.74 14.73 -7.30
CA ARG A 32 5.07 15.38 -7.37
C ARG A 32 5.88 15.03 -8.61
N TYR A 33 5.88 13.76 -9.00
CA TYR A 33 6.78 13.21 -10.02
C TYR A 33 6.06 12.68 -11.27
N GLY A 34 4.73 12.76 -11.29
CA GLY A 34 3.89 12.29 -12.40
C GLY A 34 3.58 10.79 -12.35
N PHE A 35 2.70 10.36 -13.26
CA PHE A 35 2.19 8.99 -13.30
C PHE A 35 3.31 7.95 -13.57
N LYS A 36 4.19 8.21 -14.54
CA LYS A 36 5.27 7.26 -14.92
C LYS A 36 6.20 6.96 -13.76
N ALA A 37 6.52 7.96 -12.93
CA ALA A 37 7.35 7.80 -11.75
C ALA A 37 6.68 7.00 -10.64
N ALA A 38 5.35 6.88 -10.64
CA ALA A 38 4.61 6.07 -9.67
C ALA A 38 4.54 4.58 -10.06
N LEU A 39 4.79 4.21 -11.32
CA LEU A 39 4.68 2.81 -11.79
C LEU A 39 5.55 1.83 -10.99
N PRO A 40 6.83 2.11 -10.67
CA PRO A 40 7.63 1.20 -9.85
C PRO A 40 7.04 0.98 -8.47
N ILE A 41 6.48 2.03 -7.86
CA ILE A 41 5.85 1.97 -6.53
C ILE A 41 4.56 1.14 -6.60
N ILE A 42 3.73 1.37 -7.62
CA ILE A 42 2.50 0.61 -7.83
C ILE A 42 2.83 -0.88 -7.99
N LEU A 43 3.78 -1.22 -8.87
CA LEU A 43 4.18 -2.60 -9.10
C LEU A 43 4.78 -3.23 -7.83
N GLY A 44 5.68 -2.54 -7.15
CA GLY A 44 6.30 -3.03 -5.93
C GLY A 44 5.28 -3.25 -4.81
N ALA A 45 4.35 -2.33 -4.63
CA ALA A 45 3.27 -2.47 -3.65
C ALA A 45 2.34 -3.65 -3.99
N CYS A 46 1.92 -3.79 -5.25
CA CYS A 46 1.05 -4.90 -5.67
C CYS A 46 1.77 -6.25 -5.49
N LEU A 47 3.04 -6.35 -5.91
CA LEU A 47 3.85 -7.56 -5.76
C LEU A 47 4.09 -7.89 -4.29
N GLY A 48 4.40 -6.89 -3.45
CA GLY A 48 4.60 -7.09 -2.01
C GLY A 48 3.32 -7.57 -1.32
N ALA A 49 2.17 -7.02 -1.67
CA ALA A 49 0.88 -7.42 -1.12
C ALA A 49 0.49 -8.84 -1.57
N ALA A 50 0.64 -9.16 -2.86
CA ALA A 50 0.42 -10.50 -3.39
C ALA A 50 1.39 -11.52 -2.78
N GLY A 51 2.65 -11.14 -2.60
CA GLY A 51 3.68 -11.95 -1.92
C GLY A 51 3.33 -12.23 -0.46
N LEU A 52 2.74 -11.26 0.25
CA LEU A 52 2.23 -11.49 1.61
C LEU A 52 1.07 -12.50 1.64
N VAL A 53 0.15 -12.45 0.67
CA VAL A 53 -0.91 -13.46 0.54
C VAL A 53 -0.32 -14.86 0.35
N LEU A 54 0.69 -15.00 -0.53
CA LEU A 54 1.41 -16.26 -0.72
C LEU A 54 2.10 -16.73 0.56
N LEU A 55 2.82 -15.82 1.24
CA LEU A 55 3.55 -16.11 2.46
C LEU A 55 2.61 -16.60 3.56
N VAL A 56 1.50 -15.91 3.80
CA VAL A 56 0.48 -16.31 4.77
C VAL A 56 -0.18 -17.63 4.36
N GLY A 57 -0.55 -17.78 3.10
CA GLY A 57 -1.25 -18.97 2.61
C GLY A 57 -0.40 -20.25 2.54
N SER A 58 0.92 -20.09 2.40
CA SER A 58 1.88 -21.20 2.43
C SER A 58 2.08 -21.83 3.82
N GLY A 59 1.53 -21.21 4.88
CA GLY A 59 1.75 -21.64 6.27
C GLY A 59 3.07 -21.14 6.88
N VAL A 60 4.00 -20.64 6.07
CA VAL A 60 5.22 -19.96 6.58
C VAL A 60 4.84 -18.72 7.43
N GLY A 61 3.77 -18.03 7.05
CA GLY A 61 3.22 -16.91 7.81
C GLY A 61 2.44 -17.30 9.08
N GLU A 62 1.91 -18.52 9.20
CA GLU A 62 1.14 -18.96 10.37
C GLU A 62 2.01 -18.93 11.64
N SER A 63 3.24 -19.45 11.56
CA SER A 63 4.20 -19.43 12.67
C SER A 63 4.59 -18.02 13.13
N TRP A 64 4.54 -17.02 12.23
CA TRP A 64 4.92 -15.63 12.51
C TRP A 64 3.73 -14.82 13.05
N VAL A 65 2.53 -15.09 12.54
CA VAL A 65 1.28 -14.42 12.94
C VAL A 65 0.84 -14.86 14.34
N HIS A 66 1.22 -16.04 14.79
CA HIS A 66 0.94 -16.48 16.16
C HIS A 66 1.96 -16.02 17.21
N VAL A 67 2.96 -15.21 16.83
CA VAL A 67 3.92 -14.62 17.78
C VAL A 67 3.60 -13.14 17.98
N PRO A 68 2.90 -12.76 19.07
CA PRO A 68 2.46 -11.38 19.29
C PRO A 68 3.61 -10.37 19.26
N LYS A 69 4.79 -10.75 19.77
CA LYS A 69 5.98 -9.89 19.77
C LYS A 69 6.47 -9.52 18.36
N VAL A 70 6.39 -10.44 17.40
CA VAL A 70 6.81 -10.20 16.01
C VAL A 70 5.83 -9.25 15.35
N GLN A 71 4.53 -9.46 15.54
CA GLN A 71 3.48 -8.57 15.05
C GLN A 71 3.65 -7.15 15.61
N THR A 72 3.83 -7.03 16.92
CA THR A 72 4.05 -5.74 17.58
C THR A 72 5.32 -5.06 17.06
N ALA A 73 6.43 -5.78 16.91
CA ALA A 73 7.67 -5.21 16.38
C ALA A 73 7.50 -4.69 14.95
N MET A 74 6.88 -5.49 14.06
CA MET A 74 6.63 -5.10 12.67
C MET A 74 5.69 -3.90 12.58
N GLN A 75 4.64 -3.87 13.41
CA GLN A 75 3.73 -2.74 13.51
C GLN A 75 4.48 -1.46 13.90
N TRP A 76 5.31 -1.49 14.96
CA TRP A 76 6.06 -0.31 15.40
C TRP A 76 7.13 0.14 14.40
N ILE A 77 7.81 -0.78 13.72
CA ILE A 77 8.73 -0.45 12.62
C ILE A 77 7.96 0.24 11.48
N GLY A 78 6.79 -0.28 11.12
CA GLY A 78 5.89 0.32 10.13
C GLY A 78 5.44 1.71 10.52
N VAL A 79 5.00 1.89 11.76
CA VAL A 79 4.62 3.20 12.30
C VAL A 79 5.79 4.17 12.21
N ALA A 80 6.98 3.81 12.70
CA ALA A 80 8.16 4.68 12.65
C ALA A 80 8.49 5.10 11.21
N TRP A 81 8.46 4.15 10.27
CA TRP A 81 8.72 4.41 8.86
C TRP A 81 7.66 5.30 8.20
N LEU A 82 6.38 5.06 8.48
CA LEU A 82 5.28 5.88 7.94
C LEU A 82 5.26 7.28 8.55
N ASN A 83 5.67 7.44 9.81
CA ASN A 83 5.91 8.76 10.41
C ASN A 83 7.07 9.48 9.70
N TYR A 84 8.16 8.76 9.39
CA TYR A 84 9.26 9.31 8.60
C TYR A 84 8.82 9.75 7.19
N LEU A 85 8.00 8.95 6.50
CA LEU A 85 7.45 9.32 5.20
C LEU A 85 6.47 10.49 5.30
N ALA A 86 5.62 10.53 6.32
CA ALA A 86 4.75 11.66 6.57
C ALA A 86 5.56 12.94 6.80
N TRP A 87 6.67 12.86 7.55
CA TRP A 87 7.59 13.97 7.74
C TRP A 87 8.23 14.43 6.42
N GLN A 88 8.63 13.50 5.55
CA GLN A 88 9.14 13.84 4.21
C GLN A 88 8.08 14.55 3.36
N ILE A 89 6.83 14.06 3.35
CA ILE A 89 5.72 14.70 2.63
C ILE A 89 5.46 16.10 3.22
N PHE A 90 5.41 16.23 4.55
CA PHE A 90 5.16 17.50 5.24
C PHE A 90 6.24 18.54 4.96
N SER A 91 7.50 18.10 4.92
CA SER A 91 8.69 18.94 4.73
C SER A 91 9.03 19.19 3.26
N ALA A 92 8.30 18.57 2.32
CA ALA A 92 8.53 18.76 0.90
C ALA A 92 8.36 20.24 0.51
N ALA A 93 9.44 20.84 -0.02
CA ALA A 93 9.45 22.24 -0.42
C ALA A 93 8.37 22.51 -1.48
N ALA A 94 7.74 23.67 -1.37
CA ALA A 94 6.73 24.17 -2.30
C ALA A 94 7.31 24.68 -3.63
N GLN A 95 8.58 24.38 -3.90
CA GLN A 95 9.28 24.93 -5.05
C GLN A 95 8.68 24.40 -6.35
N THR A 96 8.50 25.30 -7.28
CA THR A 96 8.19 25.03 -8.69
C THR A 96 9.22 24.05 -9.22
N ILE A 97 8.79 22.79 -9.40
CA ILE A 97 9.40 21.72 -10.21
C ILE A 97 10.84 22.02 -10.60
N ASP A 98 11.73 22.02 -9.62
CA ASP A 98 13.11 21.64 -9.86
C ASP A 98 13.26 20.36 -9.06
N VAL A 99 13.24 19.25 -9.81
CA VAL A 99 13.33 17.92 -9.23
C VAL A 99 14.74 17.81 -8.69
N ASP A 100 14.91 18.17 -7.42
CA ASP A 100 16.17 18.01 -6.72
C ASP A 100 16.60 16.55 -6.85
N ALA A 101 17.61 16.31 -7.70
CA ALA A 101 18.09 15.00 -8.11
C ALA A 101 18.70 14.19 -6.95
N SER A 102 18.77 14.80 -5.76
CA SER A 102 19.32 14.24 -4.54
C SER A 102 18.37 13.29 -3.79
N GLN A 103 17.04 13.41 -3.96
CA GLN A 103 16.08 12.49 -3.34
C GLN A 103 15.64 11.41 -4.33
N LYS A 104 16.24 10.21 -4.23
CA LYS A 104 15.83 9.07 -5.05
C LYS A 104 14.37 8.72 -4.76
N PRO A 105 13.49 8.69 -5.78
CA PRO A 105 12.10 8.28 -5.62
C PRO A 105 12.03 6.83 -5.11
N LEU A 106 10.97 6.51 -4.35
CA LEU A 106 10.78 5.17 -3.80
C LEU A 106 10.74 4.16 -4.95
N GLY A 107 11.70 3.22 -4.97
CA GLY A 107 11.76 2.18 -5.99
C GLY A 107 10.79 1.03 -5.70
N LEU A 108 10.70 0.10 -6.65
CA LEU A 108 9.90 -1.12 -6.55
C LEU A 108 10.18 -1.88 -5.24
N ILE A 109 11.45 -2.10 -4.91
CA ILE A 109 11.85 -2.82 -3.70
C ILE A 109 11.40 -2.07 -2.46
N GLY A 110 11.56 -0.74 -2.41
CA GLY A 110 11.09 0.07 -1.28
C GLY A 110 9.59 -0.04 -1.06
N ALA A 111 8.81 -0.02 -2.14
CA ALA A 111 7.36 -0.16 -2.09
C ALA A 111 6.89 -1.58 -1.70
N ALA A 112 7.61 -2.61 -2.13
CA ALA A 112 7.37 -3.99 -1.73
C ALA A 112 7.69 -4.20 -0.24
N SER A 113 8.85 -3.72 0.23
CA SER A 113 9.24 -3.78 1.64
C SER A 113 8.28 -3.02 2.54
N LEU A 114 7.70 -1.92 2.05
CA LEU A 114 6.66 -1.19 2.79
C LEU A 114 5.43 -2.06 3.08
N GLN A 115 5.09 -3.01 2.20
CA GLN A 115 3.98 -3.92 2.46
C GLN A 115 4.26 -4.84 3.65
N LEU A 116 5.51 -5.29 3.82
CA LEU A 116 5.92 -6.14 4.93
C LEU A 116 5.76 -5.46 6.29
N ILE A 117 5.83 -4.13 6.36
CA ILE A 117 5.66 -3.38 7.61
C ILE A 117 4.28 -2.72 7.73
N ASN A 118 3.42 -2.88 6.71
CA ASN A 118 2.10 -2.27 6.69
C ASN A 118 1.07 -3.20 7.34
N PRO A 119 0.55 -2.88 8.54
CA PRO A 119 -0.42 -3.74 9.24
C PRO A 119 -1.71 -3.96 8.44
N LYS A 120 -2.12 -2.98 7.62
CA LYS A 120 -3.27 -3.12 6.72
C LYS A 120 -3.08 -4.29 5.74
N THR A 121 -1.87 -4.42 5.18
CA THR A 121 -1.58 -5.46 4.18
C THR A 121 -1.51 -6.84 4.82
N TRP A 122 -1.03 -6.94 6.06
CA TRP A 122 -1.06 -8.19 6.84
C TRP A 122 -2.47 -8.64 7.20
N MET A 123 -3.29 -7.75 7.76
CA MET A 123 -4.69 -8.05 8.09
C MET A 123 -5.47 -8.49 6.86
N MET A 124 -5.24 -7.82 5.73
CA MET A 124 -5.81 -8.19 4.45
C MET A 124 -5.34 -9.58 3.99
N ALA A 125 -4.03 -9.87 4.01
CA ALA A 125 -3.52 -11.18 3.61
C ALA A 125 -4.09 -12.32 4.47
N LEU A 126 -4.23 -12.09 5.78
CA LEU A 126 -4.89 -13.02 6.70
C LEU A 126 -6.37 -13.23 6.38
N ALA A 127 -7.10 -12.15 6.09
CA ALA A 127 -8.51 -12.24 5.68
C ALA A 127 -8.66 -13.01 4.35
N VAL A 128 -7.80 -12.75 3.37
CA VAL A 128 -7.79 -13.49 2.10
C VAL A 128 -7.64 -14.99 2.34
N VAL A 129 -6.63 -15.38 3.11
CA VAL A 129 -6.30 -16.79 3.32
C VAL A 129 -7.36 -17.49 4.20
N SER A 130 -7.79 -16.86 5.28
CA SER A 130 -8.76 -17.46 6.22
C SER A 130 -10.16 -17.64 5.60
N VAL A 131 -10.61 -16.69 4.78
CA VAL A 131 -11.97 -16.70 4.24
C VAL A 131 -12.03 -17.42 2.89
N PHE A 132 -11.00 -17.32 2.05
CA PHE A 132 -11.09 -17.73 0.63
C PHE A 132 -10.17 -18.88 0.21
N ALA A 133 -9.10 -19.21 0.97
CA ALA A 133 -8.15 -20.25 0.55
C ALA A 133 -8.69 -21.68 0.71
N GLY A 134 -9.74 -21.87 1.51
CA GLY A 134 -10.30 -23.19 1.80
C GLY A 134 -9.32 -24.12 2.53
N ASN A 135 -9.71 -25.39 2.63
CA ASN A 135 -8.97 -26.46 3.31
C ASN A 135 -8.77 -27.64 2.35
N GLY A 136 -7.74 -28.45 2.57
CA GLY A 136 -7.47 -29.68 1.80
C GLY A 136 -6.34 -29.56 0.76
N GLU A 137 -6.23 -30.55 -0.11
CA GLU A 137 -5.09 -30.75 -1.02
C GLU A 137 -4.92 -29.61 -2.04
N GLU A 138 -6.01 -28.95 -2.45
CA GLU A 138 -5.98 -27.86 -3.45
C GLU A 138 -5.66 -26.48 -2.85
N ARG A 139 -5.49 -26.37 -1.53
CA ARG A 139 -5.32 -25.08 -0.83
C ARG A 139 -4.15 -24.26 -1.39
N GLN A 140 -3.01 -24.88 -1.65
CA GLN A 140 -1.83 -24.16 -2.14
C GLN A 140 -2.07 -23.56 -3.53
N SER A 141 -2.68 -24.32 -4.44
CA SER A 141 -3.09 -23.83 -5.76
C SER A 141 -4.07 -22.67 -5.62
N GLN A 142 -5.05 -22.79 -4.73
CA GLN A 142 -6.03 -21.74 -4.46
C GLN A 142 -5.37 -20.45 -3.96
N VAL A 143 -4.39 -20.53 -3.04
CA VAL A 143 -3.63 -19.38 -2.55
C VAL A 143 -2.90 -18.66 -3.68
N VAL A 144 -2.28 -19.40 -4.61
CA VAL A 144 -1.62 -18.82 -5.79
C VAL A 144 -2.63 -18.07 -6.68
N TYR A 145 -3.79 -18.67 -6.94
CA TYR A 145 -4.85 -18.01 -7.70
C TYR A 145 -5.36 -16.73 -7.03
N LEU A 146 -5.62 -16.77 -5.72
CA LEU A 146 -6.07 -15.61 -4.95
C LEU A 146 -5.03 -14.49 -4.97
N SER A 147 -3.75 -14.83 -4.80
CA SER A 147 -2.65 -13.86 -4.87
C SER A 147 -2.56 -13.18 -6.24
N LEU A 148 -2.66 -13.96 -7.33
CA LEU A 148 -2.64 -13.43 -8.68
C LEU A 148 -3.83 -12.49 -8.96
N ILE A 149 -5.05 -12.90 -8.60
CA ILE A 149 -6.23 -12.06 -8.75
C ILE A 149 -6.11 -10.78 -7.91
N PHE A 150 -5.61 -10.90 -6.68
CA PHE A 150 -5.36 -9.74 -5.81
C PHE A 150 -4.38 -8.76 -6.45
N PHE A 151 -3.27 -9.25 -7.00
CA PHE A 151 -2.30 -8.45 -7.74
C PHE A 151 -2.96 -7.70 -8.91
N LEU A 152 -3.71 -8.42 -9.75
CA LEU A 152 -4.35 -7.86 -10.94
C LEU A 152 -5.41 -6.80 -10.60
N ILE A 153 -6.14 -6.95 -9.50
CA ILE A 153 -7.13 -5.97 -9.03
C ILE A 153 -6.45 -4.76 -8.36
N SER A 154 -5.34 -4.98 -7.65
CA SER A 154 -4.61 -3.91 -6.97
C SER A 154 -4.02 -2.91 -7.95
N LEU A 155 -3.52 -3.38 -9.10
CA LEU A 155 -2.90 -2.53 -10.13
C LEU A 155 -3.80 -1.36 -10.58
N PRO A 156 -5.03 -1.57 -11.07
CA PRO A 156 -5.90 -0.47 -11.46
C PRO A 156 -6.32 0.39 -10.26
N CYS A 157 -6.48 -0.18 -9.05
CA CYS A 157 -6.83 0.61 -7.86
C CYS A 157 -5.73 1.63 -7.52
N LEU A 158 -4.49 1.17 -7.42
CA LEU A 158 -3.32 2.03 -7.18
C LEU A 158 -3.06 2.96 -8.38
N GLY A 159 -3.36 2.51 -9.61
CA GLY A 159 -3.37 3.34 -10.80
C GLY A 159 -4.36 4.52 -10.70
N THR A 160 -5.58 4.30 -10.19
CA THR A 160 -6.56 5.36 -9.94
C THR A 160 -6.02 6.36 -8.92
N TRP A 161 -5.42 5.92 -7.82
CA TRP A 161 -4.78 6.81 -6.85
C TRP A 161 -3.64 7.63 -7.48
N ALA A 162 -2.86 7.03 -8.37
CA ALA A 162 -1.81 7.74 -9.10
C ALA A 162 -2.40 8.80 -10.05
N LEU A 163 -3.47 8.50 -10.78
CA LEU A 163 -4.16 9.46 -11.64
C LEU A 163 -4.76 10.62 -10.83
N LEU A 164 -5.36 10.34 -9.67
CA LEU A 164 -5.86 11.35 -8.74
C LEU A 164 -4.73 12.28 -8.26
N GLY A 165 -3.55 11.72 -7.95
CA GLY A 165 -2.38 12.53 -7.60
C GLY A 165 -1.94 13.45 -8.74
N VAL A 166 -1.84 12.94 -9.97
CA VAL A 166 -1.50 13.78 -11.14
C VAL A 166 -2.55 14.89 -11.34
N GLY A 167 -3.84 14.55 -11.27
CA GLY A 167 -4.92 15.53 -11.37
C GLY A 167 -4.88 16.59 -10.27
N SER A 168 -4.55 16.20 -9.03
CA SER A 168 -4.42 17.13 -7.91
C SER A 168 -3.31 18.18 -8.15
N ALA A 169 -2.19 17.78 -8.74
CA ALA A 169 -1.09 18.70 -9.06
C ALA A 169 -1.49 19.73 -10.14
N GLN A 170 -2.34 19.34 -11.08
CA GLN A 170 -2.85 20.24 -12.13
C GLN A 170 -3.84 21.27 -11.58
N VAL A 171 -4.58 20.92 -10.53
CA VAL A 171 -5.50 21.82 -9.81
C VAL A 171 -4.74 22.74 -8.86
N PHE A 172 -3.76 22.23 -8.13
CA PHE A 172 -2.97 22.98 -7.14
C PHE A 172 -1.66 23.50 -7.74
N ARG A 173 -1.76 24.52 -8.62
CA ARG A 173 -0.61 25.09 -9.36
C ARG A 173 0.27 26.07 -8.58
N SER A 174 -0.23 26.64 -7.48
CA SER A 174 0.55 27.61 -6.69
C SER A 174 1.37 26.93 -5.61
N ALA A 175 2.58 27.41 -5.35
CA ALA A 175 3.45 26.92 -4.28
C ALA A 175 2.70 26.77 -2.93
N LYS A 176 1.90 27.78 -2.55
CA LYS A 176 1.10 27.74 -1.32
C LYS A 176 0.04 26.63 -1.33
N ALA A 177 -0.59 26.37 -2.47
CA ALA A 177 -1.59 25.31 -2.61
C ALA A 177 -0.95 23.91 -2.58
N THR A 178 0.16 23.72 -3.27
CA THR A 178 0.95 22.47 -3.22
C THR A 178 1.45 22.19 -1.81
N GLN A 179 1.91 23.21 -1.08
CA GLN A 179 2.34 23.06 0.31
C GLN A 179 1.19 22.65 1.23
N ARG A 180 0.01 23.26 1.08
CA ARG A 180 -1.19 22.88 1.84
C ARG A 180 -1.61 21.44 1.53
N PHE A 181 -1.59 21.05 0.26
CA PHE A 181 -1.89 19.70 -0.17
C PHE A 181 -0.94 18.67 0.44
N ASN A 182 0.38 18.91 0.37
CA ASN A 182 1.38 18.04 0.97
C ASN A 182 1.18 17.90 2.49
N ARG A 183 0.95 19.01 3.20
CA ARG A 183 0.67 18.99 4.65
C ARG A 183 -0.59 18.20 4.97
N SER A 184 -1.67 18.36 4.20
CA SER A 184 -2.89 17.58 4.36
C SER A 184 -2.64 16.08 4.14
N MET A 185 -1.88 15.71 3.10
CA MET A 185 -1.53 14.31 2.84
C MET A 185 -0.67 13.71 3.96
N ALA A 186 0.28 14.47 4.51
CA ALA A 186 1.07 14.03 5.66
C ALA A 186 0.19 13.78 6.89
N VAL A 187 -0.75 14.70 7.19
CA VAL A 187 -1.70 14.53 8.30
C VAL A 187 -2.61 13.32 8.08
N LEU A 188 -3.12 13.12 6.87
CA LEU A 188 -3.92 11.94 6.54
C LEU A 188 -3.10 10.65 6.64
N LEU A 189 -1.82 10.66 6.25
CA LEU A 189 -0.93 9.52 6.37
C LEU A 189 -0.68 9.17 7.84
N LEU A 190 -0.42 10.16 8.69
CA LEU A 190 -0.31 9.96 10.13
C LEU A 190 -1.62 9.42 10.71
N GLY A 191 -2.75 10.05 10.39
CA GLY A 191 -4.06 9.59 10.83
C GLY A 191 -4.34 8.14 10.44
N ALA A 192 -4.13 7.78 9.17
CA ALA A 192 -4.29 6.41 8.67
C ALA A 192 -3.33 5.41 9.33
N THR A 193 -2.10 5.84 9.64
CA THR A 193 -1.09 5.02 10.31
C THR A 193 -1.51 4.72 11.76
N TRP A 194 -1.87 5.74 12.53
CA TRP A 194 -2.20 5.60 13.94
C TRP A 194 -3.59 4.99 14.19
N LEU A 195 -4.57 5.26 13.31
CA LEU A 195 -5.86 4.55 13.36
C LEU A 195 -5.68 3.03 13.23
N GLY A 196 -4.76 2.58 12.36
CA GLY A 196 -4.45 1.14 12.21
C GLY A 196 -3.64 0.54 13.36
N VAL A 197 -3.29 1.32 14.39
CA VAL A 197 -2.66 0.83 15.63
C VAL A 197 -3.67 0.73 16.76
N VAL A 198 -4.64 1.64 16.80
CA VAL A 198 -5.62 1.77 17.89
C VAL A 198 -6.84 0.87 17.66
N VAL A 199 -7.17 0.56 16.40
CA VAL A 199 -8.28 -0.30 15.97
C VAL A 199 -7.76 -1.67 15.57
#